data_AF-A0AAN7PHC6-F1
#
_entry.id   AF-A0AAN7PHC6-F1
#
_cell.length_a   1.000
_cell.length_b   1.000
_cell.length_c   1.000
_cell.angle_alpha   90.00
_cell.angle_beta   90.00
_cell.angle_gamma   90.00
#
_symmetry.space_group_name_H-M   'P 1'
#
loop_
_entity.id
_entity.type
_entity.pdbx_description
1 polymer ?
#
loop_
_entity_poly.entity_id
_entity_poly.type
_entity_poly.pdbx_seq_one_letter_code
_entity_poly.pdbx_strand_id
1 'polypeptide(L)'
;MMASTSKESRSPPSFSEEGQQLRKKLKQKTTYVQKYQSNLEDLPEFKGWLKPIEKIKIHTLFTKIENPFRTIADFYLKHEYLQKTATENIQFRNPDNFTSIENIYLGAHIMALISSNNPDLDELGLLEFTRRCLDFYVENCRQIYRFRFSDPVQITLKLLNMISPEEVKSKKHISLAPLPAKFPSLVAGEKLNELDREWRLLRNLNFTNDFDDLDIREFWVKCSKLKLGDDTPMFSTLCIFISGIELMKL
;
A
#
# COMPACT_ATOMS: atom_id res chain seq x y z
N MET A 1 -47.79 18.82 -53.18
CA MET A 1 -46.83 19.58 -54.01
C MET A 1 -45.53 19.66 -53.26
N MET A 2 -44.46 19.18 -53.90
CA MET A 2 -43.08 19.20 -53.44
C MET A 2 -42.46 20.60 -53.57
N ALA A 3 -41.56 20.98 -52.66
CA ALA A 3 -40.40 21.85 -52.89
C ALA A 3 -39.47 21.75 -51.65
N SER A 4 -38.47 20.88 -51.64
CA SER A 4 -37.11 21.03 -52.20
C SER A 4 -36.17 21.87 -51.32
N THR A 5 -35.30 21.14 -50.62
CA THR A 5 -34.16 21.55 -49.80
C THR A 5 -32.96 21.98 -50.64
N SER A 6 -32.31 23.10 -50.30
CA SER A 6 -30.95 23.43 -50.75
C SER A 6 -29.95 23.16 -49.62
N LYS A 7 -29.07 22.17 -49.83
CA LYS A 7 -27.93 21.86 -48.95
C LYS A 7 -26.78 22.83 -49.24
N GLU A 8 -26.41 23.66 -48.27
CA GLU A 8 -25.10 24.33 -48.25
C GLU A 8 -24.02 23.36 -47.77
N SER A 9 -23.03 23.09 -48.62
CA SER A 9 -21.81 22.35 -48.27
C SER A 9 -20.84 23.28 -47.53
N ARG A 10 -20.69 23.11 -46.21
CA ARG A 10 -19.61 23.76 -45.44
C ARG A 10 -18.40 22.85 -45.36
N SER A 11 -17.32 23.24 -46.01
CA SER A 11 -15.98 22.66 -45.85
C SER A 11 -15.47 22.89 -44.42
N PRO A 12 -14.77 21.92 -43.80
CA PRO A 12 -14.21 22.10 -42.47
C PRO A 12 -13.07 23.16 -42.48
N PRO A 13 -12.91 23.94 -41.40
CA PRO A 13 -11.92 25.01 -41.35
C PRO A 13 -10.50 24.43 -41.40
N SER A 14 -9.68 24.96 -42.30
CA SER A 14 -8.26 24.64 -42.40
C SER A 14 -7.53 25.15 -41.16
N PHE A 15 -7.00 24.24 -40.34
CA PHE A 15 -6.14 24.58 -39.21
C PHE A 15 -4.83 25.22 -39.70
N SER A 16 -4.43 26.33 -39.08
CA SER A 16 -3.15 27.01 -39.34
C SER A 16 -1.95 26.05 -39.19
N GLU A 17 -0.89 26.30 -39.95
CA GLU A 17 0.32 25.45 -39.96
C GLU A 17 0.93 25.26 -38.56
N GLU A 18 0.81 26.27 -37.68
CA GLU A 18 1.22 26.19 -36.28
C GLU A 18 0.41 25.14 -35.48
N GLY A 19 -0.90 25.06 -35.71
CA GLY A 19 -1.76 24.04 -35.09
C GLY A 19 -1.43 22.62 -35.55
N GLN A 20 -0.96 22.46 -36.80
CA GLN A 20 -0.54 21.17 -37.34
C GLN A 20 0.82 20.73 -36.78
N GLN A 21 1.76 21.67 -36.57
CA GLN A 21 3.05 21.39 -35.93
C GLN A 21 2.89 21.03 -34.44
N LEU A 22 2.00 21.71 -33.72
CA LEU A 22 1.71 21.39 -32.31
C LEU A 22 1.11 19.99 -32.17
N ARG A 23 0.19 19.60 -33.07
CA ARG A 23 -0.35 18.22 -33.13
C ARG A 23 0.71 17.17 -33.44
N LYS A 24 1.67 17.46 -34.33
CA LYS A 24 2.81 16.55 -34.59
C LYS A 24 3.68 16.37 -33.35
N LYS A 25 4.02 17.46 -32.64
CA LYS A 25 4.80 17.40 -31.38
C LYS A 25 4.05 16.66 -30.26
N LEU A 26 2.74 16.85 -30.13
CA LEU A 26 1.90 16.12 -29.17
C LEU A 26 1.82 14.63 -29.50
N LYS A 27 1.62 14.25 -30.76
CA LYS A 27 1.64 12.85 -31.21
C LYS A 27 2.99 12.17 -30.94
N GLN A 28 4.11 12.84 -31.23
CA GLN A 28 5.45 12.29 -30.95
C GLN A 28 5.70 12.08 -29.45
N LYS A 29 5.24 13.00 -28.58
CA LYS A 29 5.29 12.79 -27.13
C LYS A 29 4.43 11.62 -26.66
N THR A 30 3.29 11.36 -27.32
CA THR A 30 2.44 10.21 -26.96
C THR A 30 3.09 8.88 -27.37
N THR A 31 3.78 8.86 -28.52
CA THR A 31 4.53 7.67 -28.98
C THR A 31 5.71 7.34 -28.06
N TYR A 32 6.37 8.35 -27.48
CA TYR A 32 7.50 8.14 -26.58
C TYR A 32 7.09 7.50 -25.23
N VAL A 33 5.90 7.82 -24.73
CA VAL A 33 5.34 7.23 -23.50
C VAL A 33 4.86 5.78 -23.72
N GLN A 34 4.36 5.46 -24.92
CA GLN A 34 3.86 4.12 -25.24
C GLN A 34 4.96 3.08 -25.44
N LYS A 35 6.17 3.49 -25.82
CA LYS A 35 7.28 2.54 -26.07
C LYS A 35 7.89 1.95 -24.79
N TYR A 36 7.65 2.57 -23.62
CA TYR A 36 8.13 2.08 -22.33
C TYR A 36 7.12 1.20 -21.57
N GLN A 37 5.85 1.19 -21.98
CA GLN A 37 4.88 0.28 -21.38
C GLN A 37 5.05 -1.17 -21.86
N SER A 38 5.69 -1.39 -23.01
CA SER A 38 5.77 -2.70 -23.65
C SER A 38 7.12 -3.40 -23.51
N ASN A 39 7.85 -3.28 -22.39
CA ASN A 39 9.03 -4.15 -22.15
C ASN A 39 9.55 -4.19 -20.69
N LEU A 40 8.73 -3.81 -19.71
CA LEU A 40 9.03 -4.07 -18.30
C LEU A 40 8.28 -5.31 -17.80
N GLU A 41 7.03 -5.51 -18.20
CA GLU A 41 6.25 -6.71 -17.82
C GLU A 41 6.71 -8.01 -18.50
N ASP A 42 7.43 -7.90 -19.61
CA ASP A 42 7.98 -9.05 -20.36
C ASP A 42 9.25 -9.62 -19.71
N LEU A 43 9.88 -8.87 -18.80
CA LEU A 43 11.01 -9.34 -18.01
C LEU A 43 10.51 -10.26 -16.88
N PRO A 44 11.04 -11.49 -16.75
CA PRO A 44 10.64 -12.43 -15.70
C PRO A 44 10.67 -11.84 -14.29
N GLU A 45 11.60 -10.91 -14.04
CA GLU A 45 11.83 -10.27 -12.74
C GLU A 45 10.73 -9.26 -12.37
N PHE A 46 10.05 -8.69 -13.36
CA PHE A 46 9.03 -7.64 -13.20
C PHE A 46 7.63 -8.11 -13.61
N LYS A 47 7.51 -9.35 -14.10
CA LYS A 47 6.24 -9.99 -14.41
C LYS A 47 5.35 -10.03 -13.17
N GLY A 48 4.27 -9.26 -13.20
CA GLY A 48 3.29 -9.16 -12.11
C GLY A 48 3.43 -7.94 -11.20
N TRP A 49 4.50 -7.14 -11.35
CA TRP A 49 4.66 -5.87 -10.60
C TRP A 49 3.64 -4.80 -11.01
N LEU A 50 3.25 -4.80 -12.29
CA LEU A 50 2.36 -3.81 -12.89
C LEU A 50 0.95 -4.37 -13.19
N LYS A 51 0.56 -5.49 -12.55
CA LYS A 51 -0.79 -6.05 -12.67
C LYS A 51 -1.83 -4.92 -12.66
N PRO A 52 -2.82 -4.93 -13.59
CA PRO A 52 -3.93 -3.97 -13.55
C PRO A 52 -4.44 -3.99 -12.12
N ILE A 53 -4.39 -2.84 -11.46
CA ILE A 53 -4.56 -2.69 -10.03
C ILE A 53 -5.64 -3.66 -9.55
N GLU A 54 -5.20 -4.81 -9.01
CA GLU A 54 -6.09 -5.74 -8.33
C GLU A 54 -6.85 -4.87 -7.33
N LYS A 55 -8.20 -4.97 -7.29
CA LYS A 55 -9.08 -4.14 -6.44
C LYS A 55 -8.32 -3.66 -5.21
N ILE A 56 -7.98 -2.36 -5.17
CA ILE A 56 -7.03 -1.82 -4.18
C ILE A 56 -7.52 -2.24 -2.80
N LYS A 57 -6.80 -3.18 -2.19
CA LYS A 57 -7.02 -3.59 -0.80
C LYS A 57 -6.46 -2.50 0.08
N ILE A 58 -7.17 -1.38 0.19
CA ILE A 58 -6.68 -0.15 0.85
C ILE A 58 -6.25 -0.40 2.29
N HIS A 59 -6.90 -1.36 2.97
CA HIS A 59 -6.53 -1.86 4.29
C HIS A 59 -5.10 -2.42 4.36
N THR A 60 -4.52 -2.89 3.25
CA THR A 60 -3.14 -3.43 3.19
C THR A 60 -2.10 -2.41 2.74
N LEU A 61 -2.51 -1.24 2.24
CA LEU A 61 -1.60 -0.32 1.55
C LEU A 61 -0.49 0.19 2.47
N PHE A 62 -0.84 0.57 3.70
CA PHE A 62 0.14 1.02 4.69
C PHE A 62 1.18 -0.07 4.96
N THR A 63 0.74 -1.29 5.27
CA THR A 63 1.61 -2.45 5.55
C THR A 63 2.50 -2.81 4.37
N LYS A 64 1.97 -2.72 3.14
CA LYS A 64 2.73 -2.97 1.91
C LYS A 64 3.87 -1.97 1.67
N ILE A 65 3.80 -0.78 2.26
CA ILE A 65 4.84 0.25 2.16
C ILE A 65 5.76 0.21 3.39
N GLU A 66 5.19 -0.01 4.57
CA GLU A 66 5.92 -0.15 5.84
C GLU A 66 6.87 -1.34 5.83
N ASN A 67 6.45 -2.49 5.31
CA ASN A 67 7.27 -3.71 5.33
C ASN A 67 8.56 -3.55 4.51
N PRO A 68 8.55 -3.13 3.23
CA PRO A 68 9.79 -2.86 2.49
C PRO A 68 10.69 -1.85 3.18
N PHE A 69 10.12 -0.78 3.76
CA PHE A 69 10.90 0.21 4.50
C PHE A 69 11.63 -0.42 5.69
N ARG A 70 10.92 -1.20 6.52
CA ARG A 70 11.50 -1.88 7.68
C ARG A 70 12.52 -2.94 7.28
N THR A 71 12.26 -3.71 6.23
CA THR A 71 13.19 -4.71 5.72
C THR A 71 14.50 -4.08 5.26
N ILE A 72 14.45 -2.99 4.48
CA ILE A 72 15.67 -2.31 4.02
C ILE A 72 16.41 -1.68 5.20
N ALA A 73 15.67 -1.10 6.15
CA ALA A 73 16.26 -0.52 7.35
C ALA A 73 16.99 -1.58 8.21
N ASP A 74 16.46 -2.82 8.29
CA ASP A 74 17.05 -3.93 9.05
C ASP A 74 18.40 -4.40 8.48
N PHE A 75 18.70 -4.08 7.22
CA PHE A 75 20.01 -4.40 6.62
C PHE A 75 21.16 -3.60 7.23
N TYR A 76 20.91 -2.45 7.86
CA TYR A 76 21.97 -1.57 8.35
C TYR A 76 21.69 -0.89 9.69
N LEU A 77 20.46 -0.95 10.21
CA LEU A 77 20.13 -0.48 11.56
C LEU A 77 20.21 -1.62 12.57
N LYS A 78 20.41 -1.27 13.85
CA LYS A 78 20.35 -2.21 14.96
C LYS A 78 18.96 -2.86 15.02
N HIS A 79 18.90 -4.18 14.97
CA HIS A 79 17.64 -4.93 15.01
C HIS A 79 16.78 -4.59 16.25
N GLU A 80 17.40 -4.49 17.43
CA GLU A 80 16.70 -4.14 18.67
C GLU A 80 16.04 -2.76 18.63
N TYR A 81 16.68 -1.80 17.95
CA TYR A 81 16.14 -0.46 17.77
C TYR A 81 14.90 -0.49 16.87
N LEU A 82 14.95 -1.24 15.77
CA LEU A 82 13.82 -1.38 14.85
C LEU A 82 12.60 -2.06 15.47
N GLN A 83 12.81 -3.08 16.30
CA GLN A 83 11.73 -3.79 16.99
C GLN A 83 10.98 -2.90 17.99
N LYS A 84 11.71 -2.02 18.70
CA LYS A 84 11.14 -1.16 19.75
C LYS A 84 10.56 0.15 19.20
N THR A 85 10.98 0.58 18.01
CA THR A 85 10.64 1.91 17.48
C THR A 85 9.49 1.83 16.49
N ALA A 86 8.44 2.62 16.71
CA ALA A 86 7.35 2.80 15.75
C ALA A 86 7.88 3.42 14.44
N THR A 87 7.32 3.03 13.29
CA THR A 87 7.87 3.33 11.96
C THR A 87 8.02 4.82 11.69
N GLU A 88 7.04 5.58 12.14
CA GLU A 88 7.02 7.04 12.11
C GLU A 88 8.22 7.69 12.82
N ASN A 89 8.80 7.02 13.83
CA ASN A 89 9.85 7.54 14.69
C ASN A 89 11.25 6.98 14.34
N ILE A 90 11.36 6.14 13.30
CA ILE A 90 12.63 5.55 12.90
C ILE A 90 13.56 6.64 12.33
N GLN A 91 14.67 6.89 13.01
CA GLN A 91 15.74 7.79 12.59
C GLN A 91 16.76 7.06 11.73
N PHE A 92 16.35 6.68 10.52
CA PHE A 92 17.11 5.82 9.60
C PHE A 92 18.40 6.45 9.04
N ARG A 93 18.68 7.72 9.35
CA ARG A 93 19.90 8.44 8.96
C ARG A 93 20.85 8.69 10.13
N ASN A 94 20.45 8.36 11.36
CA ASN A 94 21.28 8.61 12.53
C ASN A 94 22.29 7.45 12.67
N PRO A 95 23.61 7.72 12.53
CA PRO A 95 24.64 6.69 12.65
C PRO A 95 24.67 5.97 14.00
N ASP A 96 24.18 6.62 15.07
CA ASP A 96 24.11 5.99 16.41
C ASP A 96 23.21 4.74 16.42
N ASN A 97 22.26 4.67 15.49
CA ASN A 97 21.35 3.54 15.33
C ASN A 97 21.86 2.48 14.35
N PHE A 98 23.00 2.71 13.70
CA PHE A 98 23.54 1.79 12.69
C PHE A 98 24.16 0.58 13.37
N THR A 99 24.06 -0.57 12.72
CA THR A 99 24.88 -1.73 13.07
C THR A 99 26.35 -1.43 12.74
N SER A 100 27.28 -2.22 13.28
CA SER A 100 28.69 -2.08 12.90
C SER A 100 28.86 -2.35 11.40
N ILE A 101 29.83 -1.69 10.77
CA ILE A 101 30.03 -1.77 9.31
C ILE A 101 30.18 -3.22 8.82
N GLU A 102 30.83 -4.08 9.63
CA GLU A 102 31.04 -5.51 9.37
C GLU A 102 29.75 -6.34 9.38
N ASN A 103 28.71 -5.86 10.08
CA ASN A 103 27.44 -6.55 10.26
C ASN A 103 26.34 -6.03 9.32
N ILE A 104 26.67 -5.11 8.39
CA ILE A 104 25.72 -4.67 7.38
C ILE A 104 25.42 -5.84 6.44
N TYR A 105 24.14 -6.08 6.18
CA TYR A 105 23.71 -7.11 5.25
C TYR A 105 23.98 -6.69 3.81
N LEU A 106 24.82 -7.44 3.09
CA LEU A 106 25.23 -7.15 1.69
C LEU A 106 24.56 -8.08 0.66
N GLY A 107 23.60 -8.90 1.09
CA GLY A 107 23.01 -9.95 0.27
C GLY A 107 23.69 -11.31 0.43
N ALA A 108 22.92 -12.39 0.29
CA ALA A 108 23.37 -13.75 0.59
C ALA A 108 24.65 -14.18 -0.15
N HIS A 109 24.79 -13.83 -1.43
CA HIS A 109 25.96 -14.19 -2.23
C HIS A 109 27.25 -13.54 -1.70
N ILE A 110 27.21 -12.25 -1.38
CA ILE A 110 28.37 -11.52 -0.85
C ILE A 110 28.71 -12.02 0.55
N MET A 111 27.70 -12.23 1.41
CA MET A 111 27.91 -12.79 2.74
C MET A 111 28.55 -14.18 2.69
N ALA A 112 28.16 -15.03 1.73
CA ALA A 112 28.77 -16.34 1.52
C ALA A 112 30.24 -16.23 1.05
N LEU A 113 30.54 -15.28 0.15
CA LEU A 113 31.91 -15.02 -0.30
C LEU A 113 32.81 -14.55 0.85
N ILE A 114 32.33 -13.62 1.68
CA ILE A 114 33.06 -13.16 2.88
C ILE A 114 33.30 -14.33 3.84
N SER A 115 32.26 -15.15 4.09
CA SER A 115 32.35 -16.32 4.99
C SER A 115 33.30 -17.40 4.47
N SER A 116 33.48 -17.49 3.15
CA SER A 116 34.39 -18.44 2.51
C SER A 116 35.88 -18.06 2.60
N ASN A 117 36.20 -16.91 3.21
CA ASN A 117 37.57 -16.41 3.38
C ASN A 117 38.34 -16.34 2.05
N ASN A 118 37.65 -15.86 1.01
CA ASN A 118 38.19 -15.81 -0.35
C ASN A 118 39.44 -14.89 -0.38
N PRO A 119 40.62 -15.40 -0.79
CA PRO A 119 41.87 -14.65 -0.78
C PRO A 119 41.88 -13.45 -1.76
N ASP A 120 40.95 -13.40 -2.71
CA ASP A 120 40.82 -12.29 -3.66
C ASP A 120 40.04 -11.08 -3.11
N LEU A 121 39.49 -11.18 -1.90
CA LEU A 121 38.79 -10.08 -1.23
C LEU A 121 39.78 -9.17 -0.52
N ASP A 122 40.11 -8.04 -1.16
CA ASP A 122 40.79 -6.93 -0.49
C ASP A 122 39.88 -6.32 0.59
N GLU A 123 40.34 -6.30 1.84
CA GLU A 123 39.60 -5.74 2.99
C GLU A 123 39.22 -4.27 2.76
N LEU A 124 40.11 -3.50 2.13
CA LEU A 124 39.91 -2.07 1.89
C LEU A 124 38.83 -1.87 0.81
N GLY A 125 38.89 -2.66 -0.26
CA GLY A 125 37.85 -2.74 -1.29
C GLY A 125 36.49 -3.18 -0.74
N LEU A 126 36.46 -4.17 0.16
CA LEU A 126 35.23 -4.62 0.81
C LEU A 126 34.63 -3.52 1.71
N LEU A 127 35.45 -2.80 2.47
CA LEU A 127 35.00 -1.69 3.29
C LEU A 127 34.36 -0.59 2.45
N GLU A 128 34.98 -0.21 1.34
CA GLU A 128 34.46 0.80 0.41
C GLU A 128 33.16 0.33 -0.27
N PHE A 129 33.09 -0.94 -0.67
CA PHE A 129 31.86 -1.54 -1.19
C PHE A 129 30.73 -1.50 -0.18
N THR A 130 30.99 -1.89 1.07
CA THR A 130 30.02 -1.87 2.17
C THR A 130 29.49 -0.46 2.44
N ARG A 131 30.36 0.56 2.40
CA ARG A 131 29.93 1.97 2.54
C ARG A 131 28.97 2.40 1.43
N ARG A 132 29.23 2.00 0.18
CA ARG A 132 28.33 2.30 -0.94
C ARG A 132 26.98 1.58 -0.81
N CYS A 133 26.99 0.34 -0.31
CA CYS A 133 25.75 -0.39 0.00
C CYS A 133 24.96 0.30 1.11
N LEU A 134 25.63 0.76 2.17
CA LEU A 134 25.01 1.56 3.23
C LEU A 134 24.35 2.83 2.66
N ASP A 135 25.08 3.60 1.85
CA ASP A 135 24.53 4.81 1.21
C ASP A 135 23.31 4.48 0.35
N PHE A 136 23.36 3.37 -0.40
CA PHE A 136 22.24 2.89 -1.19
C PHE A 136 21.03 2.53 -0.31
N TYR A 137 21.20 1.81 0.79
CA TYR A 137 20.09 1.47 1.69
C TYR A 137 19.47 2.71 2.36
N VAL A 138 20.31 3.65 2.82
CA VAL A 138 19.86 4.92 3.39
C VAL A 138 19.04 5.72 2.37
N GLU A 139 19.49 5.74 1.11
CA GLU A 139 18.78 6.40 0.02
C GLU A 139 17.44 5.72 -0.29
N ASN A 140 17.38 4.39 -0.31
CA ASN A 140 16.12 3.66 -0.49
C ASN A 140 15.12 3.96 0.64
N CYS A 141 15.57 3.91 1.89
CA CYS A 141 14.76 4.30 3.04
C CYS A 141 14.26 5.75 2.89
N ARG A 142 15.11 6.69 2.43
CA ARG A 142 14.69 8.08 2.17
C ARG A 142 13.59 8.17 1.12
N GLN A 143 13.70 7.43 0.02
CA GLN A 143 12.71 7.46 -1.04
C GLN A 143 11.36 6.92 -0.56
N ILE A 144 11.35 5.83 0.20
CA ILE A 144 10.12 5.28 0.78
C ILE A 144 9.54 6.21 1.85
N TYR A 145 10.39 6.83 2.68
CA TYR A 145 9.96 7.76 3.74
C TYR A 145 9.25 9.01 3.20
N ARG A 146 9.30 9.29 1.88
CA ARG A 146 8.43 10.28 1.22
C ARG A 146 6.94 9.97 1.33
N PHE A 147 6.59 8.72 1.64
CA PHE A 147 5.24 8.32 2.01
C PHE A 147 4.73 9.08 3.25
N ARG A 148 5.63 9.55 4.12
CA ARG A 148 5.36 10.29 5.36
C ARG A 148 4.49 9.48 6.33
N PHE A 149 5.10 8.51 7.00
CA PHE A 149 4.39 7.62 7.94
C PHE A 149 3.65 8.34 9.09
N SER A 150 4.03 9.58 9.42
CA SER A 150 3.37 10.42 10.42
C SER A 150 2.23 11.29 9.87
N ASP A 151 1.99 11.29 8.56
CA ASP A 151 0.94 12.09 7.94
C ASP A 151 -0.45 11.58 8.35
N PRO A 152 -1.41 12.46 8.70
CA PRO A 152 -2.75 12.05 9.15
C PRO A 152 -3.50 11.12 8.18
N VAL A 153 -3.30 11.27 6.88
CA VAL A 153 -3.92 10.40 5.87
C VAL A 153 -3.31 9.00 5.95
N GLN A 154 -2.00 8.89 6.08
CA GLN A 154 -1.31 7.60 6.18
C GLN A 154 -1.60 6.89 7.50
N ILE A 155 -1.73 7.64 8.59
CA ILE A 155 -2.21 7.09 9.87
C ILE A 155 -3.61 6.51 9.70
N THR A 156 -4.48 7.14 8.90
CA THR A 156 -5.81 6.60 8.59
C THR A 156 -5.70 5.31 7.78
N LEU A 157 -4.79 5.22 6.81
CA LEU A 157 -4.51 3.96 6.10
C LEU A 157 -4.00 2.85 7.03
N LYS A 158 -3.17 3.18 8.02
CA LYS A 158 -2.71 2.24 9.05
C LYS A 158 -3.89 1.68 9.84
N LEU A 159 -4.84 2.54 10.22
CA LEU A 159 -6.05 2.14 10.94
C LEU A 159 -6.98 1.27 10.09
N LEU A 160 -7.01 1.45 8.76
CA LEU A 160 -7.79 0.58 7.87
C LEU A 160 -7.32 -0.88 7.91
N ASN A 161 -6.09 -1.18 8.35
CA ASN A 161 -5.67 -2.58 8.53
C ASN A 161 -6.52 -3.31 9.59
N MET A 162 -7.11 -2.58 10.55
CA MET A 162 -7.95 -3.16 11.61
C MET A 162 -9.14 -3.95 11.06
N ILE A 163 -9.65 -3.61 9.88
CA ILE A 163 -10.82 -4.27 9.28
C ILE A 163 -10.46 -5.48 8.42
N SER A 164 -9.17 -5.84 8.36
CA SER A 164 -8.74 -7.07 7.71
C SER A 164 -9.18 -8.30 8.53
N PRO A 165 -9.55 -9.41 7.88
CA PRO A 165 -9.93 -10.64 8.58
C PRO A 165 -8.84 -11.12 9.57
N GLU A 166 -7.57 -10.98 9.18
CA GLU A 166 -6.41 -11.34 10.00
C GLU A 166 -6.36 -10.51 11.31
N GLU A 167 -6.54 -9.18 11.23
CA GLU A 167 -6.51 -8.32 12.42
C GLU A 167 -7.75 -8.48 13.31
N VAL A 168 -8.91 -8.80 12.73
CA VAL A 168 -10.11 -9.15 13.51
C VAL A 168 -9.87 -10.44 14.29
N LYS A 169 -9.33 -11.48 13.63
CA LYS A 169 -9.03 -12.80 14.23
C LYS A 169 -7.90 -12.74 15.25
N SER A 170 -6.90 -11.86 15.05
CA SER A 170 -5.78 -11.68 15.99
C SER A 170 -6.21 -11.16 17.35
N LYS A 171 -7.40 -10.54 17.42
CA LYS A 171 -7.95 -9.87 18.61
C LYS A 171 -7.00 -8.80 19.16
N LYS A 172 -6.05 -8.28 18.36
CA LYS A 172 -5.09 -7.26 18.80
C LYS A 172 -5.77 -5.93 19.17
N HIS A 173 -6.84 -5.58 18.46
CA HIS A 173 -7.54 -4.31 18.63
C HIS A 173 -8.78 -4.45 19.51
N ILE A 174 -8.71 -3.90 20.74
CA ILE A 174 -9.81 -3.98 21.70
C ILE A 174 -11.05 -3.19 21.26
N SER A 175 -10.81 -2.03 20.66
CA SER A 175 -11.85 -1.08 20.24
C SER A 175 -11.66 -0.71 18.77
N LEU A 176 -12.77 -0.48 18.07
CA LEU A 176 -12.77 0.04 16.71
C LEU A 176 -12.75 1.57 16.68
N ALA A 177 -13.10 2.25 17.79
CA ALA A 177 -13.35 3.68 17.87
C ALA A 177 -12.32 4.61 17.19
N PRO A 178 -10.99 4.33 17.18
CA PRO A 178 -10.03 5.18 16.47
C PRO A 178 -10.29 5.32 14.97
N LEU A 179 -10.87 4.30 14.33
CA LEU A 179 -11.11 4.28 12.88
C LEU A 179 -12.35 5.13 12.48
N PRO A 180 -13.56 4.93 13.04
CA PRO A 180 -14.74 5.76 12.78
C PRO A 180 -14.53 7.23 13.09
N ALA A 181 -13.67 7.56 14.07
CA ALA A 181 -13.31 8.95 14.38
C ALA A 181 -12.63 9.67 13.20
N LYS A 182 -12.05 8.94 12.23
CA LYS A 182 -11.51 9.50 10.99
C LYS A 182 -12.56 9.69 9.89
N PHE A 183 -13.76 9.15 10.07
CA PHE A 183 -14.85 9.18 9.10
C PHE A 183 -16.17 9.65 9.74
N PRO A 184 -16.24 10.90 10.23
CA PRO A 184 -17.43 11.42 10.92
C PRO A 184 -18.67 11.47 10.02
N SER A 185 -18.50 11.47 8.69
CA SER A 185 -19.60 11.40 7.72
C SER A 185 -20.22 10.01 7.59
N LEU A 186 -19.52 8.94 7.99
CA LEU A 186 -20.02 7.57 7.90
C LEU A 186 -20.77 7.11 9.14
N VAL A 187 -20.40 7.62 10.32
CA VAL A 187 -20.98 7.21 11.60
C VAL A 187 -21.23 8.44 12.46
N ALA A 188 -22.51 8.69 12.74
CA ALA A 188 -22.90 9.70 13.71
C ALA A 188 -22.34 9.34 15.10
N GLY A 189 -21.92 10.34 15.89
CA GLY A 189 -21.29 10.13 17.20
C GLY A 189 -22.10 9.24 18.14
N GLU A 190 -23.42 9.33 18.09
CA GLU A 190 -24.35 8.51 18.89
C GLU A 190 -24.23 7.00 18.61
N LYS A 191 -23.82 6.62 17.39
CA LYS A 191 -23.67 5.21 16.98
C LYS A 191 -22.29 4.64 17.29
N LEU A 192 -21.34 5.43 17.79
CA LEU A 192 -19.98 4.96 18.08
C LEU A 192 -19.95 3.87 19.16
N ASN A 193 -20.75 4.02 20.21
CA ASN A 193 -20.82 3.03 21.29
C ASN A 193 -21.41 1.71 20.82
N GLU A 194 -22.43 1.78 19.95
CA GLU A 194 -23.05 0.61 19.34
C GLU A 194 -22.11 -0.09 18.38
N LEU A 195 -21.44 0.66 17.51
CA LEU A 195 -20.42 0.14 16.61
C LEU A 195 -19.29 -0.57 17.35
N ASP A 196 -18.79 0.02 18.44
CA ASP A 196 -17.73 -0.58 19.24
C ASP A 196 -18.20 -1.81 20.03
N ARG A 197 -19.48 -1.84 20.46
CA ARG A 197 -20.10 -3.03 21.06
C ARG A 197 -20.15 -4.18 20.04
N GLU A 198 -20.64 -3.92 18.84
CA GLU A 198 -20.68 -4.90 17.75
C GLU A 198 -19.27 -5.42 17.40
N TRP A 199 -18.27 -4.54 17.35
CA TRP A 199 -16.87 -4.91 17.17
C TRP A 199 -16.36 -5.88 18.26
N ARG A 200 -16.63 -5.56 19.53
CA ARG A 200 -16.24 -6.39 20.67
C ARG A 200 -16.94 -7.75 20.68
N LEU A 201 -18.17 -7.83 20.19
CA LEU A 201 -18.87 -9.09 19.99
C LEU A 201 -18.24 -9.90 18.86
N LEU A 202 -17.98 -9.28 17.70
CA LEU A 202 -17.37 -9.93 16.53
C LEU A 202 -16.01 -10.56 16.86
N ARG A 203 -15.10 -9.82 17.51
CA ARG A 203 -13.76 -10.35 17.86
C ARG A 203 -13.79 -11.50 18.87
N ASN A 204 -14.89 -11.66 19.59
CA ASN A 204 -15.10 -12.73 20.56
C ASN A 204 -15.91 -13.90 19.99
N LEU A 205 -16.37 -13.81 18.73
CA LEU A 205 -16.90 -14.97 18.05
C LEU A 205 -15.80 -16.02 17.85
N ASN A 206 -16.19 -17.28 18.03
CA ASN A 206 -15.37 -18.40 17.59
C ASN A 206 -15.51 -18.50 16.07
N PHE A 207 -14.55 -17.91 15.36
CA PHE A 207 -14.43 -18.10 13.92
C PHE A 207 -14.18 -19.60 13.67
N THR A 208 -15.21 -20.30 13.20
CA THR A 208 -15.10 -21.68 12.70
C THR A 208 -14.29 -21.67 11.39
N ASN A 209 -13.92 -22.87 10.91
CA ASN A 209 -13.21 -23.07 9.64
C ASN A 209 -13.88 -22.34 8.46
N ASP A 210 -15.17 -22.04 8.55
CA ASP A 210 -15.89 -21.36 7.48
C ASP A 210 -15.46 -19.89 7.28
N PHE A 211 -14.67 -19.32 8.19
CA PHE A 211 -14.09 -17.97 8.06
C PHE A 211 -12.65 -17.98 7.55
N ASP A 212 -12.08 -19.15 7.29
CA ASP A 212 -10.69 -19.28 6.82
C ASP A 212 -10.60 -19.02 5.32
N ASP A 213 -9.47 -18.45 4.91
CA ASP A 213 -9.13 -18.09 3.53
C ASP A 213 -10.12 -17.16 2.79
N LEU A 214 -11.04 -16.53 3.51
CA LEU A 214 -11.97 -15.54 2.94
C LEU A 214 -11.24 -14.26 2.57
N ASP A 215 -11.57 -13.71 1.39
CA ASP A 215 -11.17 -12.34 1.09
C ASP A 215 -11.92 -11.33 2.01
N ILE A 216 -11.43 -10.09 2.06
CA ILE A 216 -12.02 -9.07 2.94
C ILE A 216 -13.53 -8.89 2.71
N ARG A 217 -13.98 -8.94 1.46
CA ARG A 217 -15.37 -8.68 1.11
C ARG A 217 -16.24 -9.88 1.47
N GLU A 218 -15.77 -11.09 1.16
CA GLU A 218 -16.42 -12.33 1.54
C GLU A 218 -16.56 -12.45 3.06
N PHE A 219 -15.52 -12.08 3.80
CA PHE A 219 -15.54 -12.01 5.25
C PHE A 219 -16.66 -11.08 5.75
N TRP A 220 -16.73 -9.85 5.26
CA TRP A 220 -17.75 -8.89 5.70
C TRP A 220 -19.16 -9.22 5.22
N VAL A 221 -19.32 -9.79 4.02
CA VAL A 221 -20.60 -10.34 3.53
C VAL A 221 -21.07 -11.50 4.38
N LYS A 222 -20.15 -12.30 4.93
CA LYS A 222 -20.50 -13.37 5.85
C LYS A 222 -20.90 -12.84 7.22
N CYS A 223 -20.14 -11.88 7.76
CA CYS A 223 -20.51 -11.19 9.00
C CYS A 223 -21.88 -10.54 8.92
N SER A 224 -22.23 -9.92 7.78
CA SER A 224 -23.55 -9.28 7.59
C SER A 224 -24.73 -10.24 7.56
N LYS A 225 -24.48 -11.54 7.34
CA LYS A 225 -25.50 -12.60 7.34
C LYS A 225 -25.72 -13.22 8.71
N LEU A 226 -24.86 -12.93 9.69
CA LEU A 226 -25.02 -13.44 11.05
C LEU A 226 -26.21 -12.75 11.72
N LYS A 227 -27.03 -13.57 12.38
CA LYS A 227 -28.25 -13.15 13.04
C LYS A 227 -28.26 -13.60 14.49
N LEU A 228 -29.00 -12.87 15.31
CA LEU A 228 -29.37 -13.29 16.66
C LEU A 228 -30.49 -14.34 16.60
N GLY A 229 -30.83 -14.94 17.74
CA GLY A 229 -31.88 -15.97 17.82
C GLY A 229 -33.28 -15.48 17.46
N ASP A 230 -33.48 -14.17 17.37
CA ASP A 230 -34.73 -13.50 16.98
C ASP A 230 -34.72 -13.05 15.49
N ASP A 231 -33.82 -13.61 14.69
CA ASP A 231 -33.61 -13.28 13.27
C ASP A 231 -33.09 -11.86 12.96
N THR A 232 -32.82 -11.03 13.98
CA THR A 232 -32.27 -9.69 13.79
C THR A 232 -30.78 -9.74 13.40
N PRO A 233 -30.29 -8.81 12.55
CA PRO A 233 -28.87 -8.79 12.17
C PRO A 233 -27.96 -8.52 13.36
N MET A 234 -26.93 -9.35 13.55
CA MET A 234 -26.02 -9.27 14.70
C MET A 234 -25.06 -8.08 14.64
N PHE A 235 -24.65 -7.67 13.42
CA PHE A 235 -23.61 -6.65 13.18
C PHE A 235 -24.08 -5.56 12.21
N SER A 236 -25.30 -5.06 12.40
CA SER A 236 -25.93 -4.10 11.48
C SER A 236 -25.09 -2.82 11.33
N THR A 237 -24.73 -2.19 12.45
CA THR A 237 -24.04 -0.88 12.45
C THR A 237 -22.63 -1.01 11.90
N LEU A 238 -21.94 -2.09 12.28
CA LEU A 238 -20.60 -2.42 11.84
C LEU A 238 -20.55 -2.70 10.34
N CYS A 239 -21.44 -3.53 9.82
CA CYS A 239 -21.45 -3.84 8.39
C CYS A 239 -21.81 -2.62 7.53
N ILE A 240 -22.70 -1.74 8.01
CA ILE A 240 -22.99 -0.46 7.35
C ILE A 240 -21.74 0.43 7.30
N PHE A 241 -21.02 0.55 8.42
CA PHE A 241 -19.80 1.34 8.50
C PHE A 241 -18.72 0.82 7.53
N ILE A 242 -18.46 -0.48 7.53
CA ILE A 242 -17.47 -1.10 6.64
C ILE A 242 -17.86 -0.93 5.16
N SER A 243 -19.14 -1.14 4.82
CA SER A 243 -19.63 -0.91 3.45
C SER A 243 -19.45 0.55 3.03
N GLY A 244 -19.65 1.50 3.97
CA GLY A 244 -19.37 2.91 3.74
C GLY A 244 -17.89 3.20 3.43
N ILE A 245 -16.97 2.51 4.11
CA ILE A 245 -15.53 2.57 3.81
C ILE A 245 -15.24 2.04 2.40
N GLU A 246 -15.80 0.88 2.02
CA GLU A 246 -15.58 0.30 0.70
C GLU A 246 -16.08 1.18 -0.45
N LEU A 247 -17.17 1.93 -0.22
CA LEU A 247 -17.76 2.83 -1.23
C LEU A 247 -17.05 4.18 -1.34
N MET A 248 -16.25 4.57 -0.35
CA MET A 248 -15.42 5.76 -0.46
C MET A 248 -14.31 5.50 -1.49
N LYS A 249 -14.42 6.16 -2.63
CA LYS A 249 -13.30 6.31 -3.58
C LYS A 249 -12.27 7.23 -2.93
N LEU A 250 -11.31 6.64 -2.22
CA LEU A 250 -10.10 7.31 -1.74
C LEU A 250 -9.12 7.52 -2.90
#